data_AF-W5WC59-F1
#
_entry.id   AF-W5WC59-F1
#
_cell.length_a   1.000
_cell.length_b   1.000
_cell.length_c   1.000
_cell.angle_alpha   90.00
_cell.angle_beta   90.00
_cell.angle_gamma   90.00
#
_symmetry.space_group_name_H-M   'P 1'
#
loop_
_entity.id
_entity.type
_entity.pdbx_description
1 polymer ?
#
loop_
_entity_poly.entity_id
_entity_poly.type
_entity_poly.pdbx_seq_one_letter_code
_entity_poly.pdbx_strand_id
1 'polypeptide(L)'
;MIVLKSGVIVRSGRNPFEVFLLSAAVLSGGAGLLAQASWSPAVANTLPDGLVPVWYGGLVLGGVVSVVGVLLNGLVSLLVERVGLTLLGGFAVLYVSVVLVEAGWRGTLPALFVGAFAMACVGRFVTIGRDLKRAAAAEPRSR
;
A
#
# COMPACT_ATOMS: atom_id res chain seq x y z
N MET A 1 7.24 -12.20 -15.63
CA MET A 1 8.06 -11.71 -16.78
C MET A 1 7.09 -11.45 -17.92
N ILE A 2 6.99 -10.21 -18.41
CA ILE A 2 6.11 -9.90 -19.54
C ILE A 2 7.01 -9.76 -20.76
N VAL A 3 6.87 -10.68 -21.71
CA VAL A 3 7.53 -10.57 -23.01
C VAL A 3 6.55 -9.87 -23.94
N LEU A 4 6.81 -8.60 -24.24
CA LEU A 4 6.06 -7.90 -25.28
C LEU A 4 6.49 -8.44 -26.65
N LYS A 5 5.58 -8.43 -27.64
CA LYS A 5 5.87 -8.85 -29.02
C LYS A 5 7.05 -8.10 -29.66
N SER A 6 7.40 -6.93 -29.13
CA SER A 6 8.54 -6.11 -29.53
C SER A 6 9.89 -6.52 -28.92
N GLY A 7 9.96 -7.63 -28.17
CA GLY A 7 11.20 -8.09 -27.51
C GLY A 7 11.59 -7.28 -26.28
N VAL A 8 10.80 -6.26 -25.90
CA VAL A 8 11.01 -5.48 -24.68
C VAL A 8 10.56 -6.31 -23.47
N ILE A 9 11.54 -6.72 -22.66
CA ILE A 9 11.30 -7.40 -21.39
C ILE A 9 11.09 -6.32 -20.32
N VAL A 10 9.83 -6.04 -20.00
CA VAL A 10 9.52 -5.29 -18.78
C VAL A 10 9.62 -6.27 -17.61
N ARG A 11 10.79 -6.28 -16.96
CA ARG A 11 10.90 -6.88 -15.62
C ARG A 11 10.08 -6.00 -14.70
N SER A 12 8.83 -6.37 -14.45
CA SER A 12 8.11 -5.91 -13.26
C SER A 12 9.00 -6.26 -12.08
N GLY A 13 9.62 -5.22 -11.50
CA GLY A 13 10.61 -5.34 -10.44
C GLY A 13 9.92 -5.77 -9.17
N ARG A 14 9.53 -7.05 -9.10
CA ARG A 14 8.99 -7.69 -7.90
C ARG A 14 10.09 -7.68 -6.84
N ASN A 15 10.09 -6.65 -6.01
CA ASN A 15 11.06 -6.52 -4.95
C ASN A 15 10.59 -7.39 -3.77
N PRO A 16 11.37 -8.38 -3.31
CA PRO A 16 10.98 -9.21 -2.17
C PRO A 16 10.68 -8.37 -0.91
N PHE A 17 11.34 -7.22 -0.77
CA PHE A 17 11.08 -6.27 0.31
C PHE A 17 9.67 -5.65 0.23
N GLU A 18 9.18 -5.37 -0.97
CA GLU A 18 7.83 -4.83 -1.17
C GLU A 18 6.77 -5.85 -0.78
N VAL A 19 6.92 -7.10 -1.23
CA VAL A 19 6.01 -8.21 -0.85
C VAL A 19 6.00 -8.39 0.65
N PHE A 20 7.16 -8.33 1.30
CA PHE A 20 7.28 -8.41 2.75
C PHE A 20 6.52 -7.27 3.45
N LEU A 21 6.72 -6.01 3.03
CA LEU A 21 6.02 -4.86 3.63
C LEU A 21 4.50 -4.94 3.45
N LEU A 22 4.03 -5.30 2.26
CA LEU A 22 2.60 -5.43 1.99
C LEU A 22 1.98 -6.58 2.81
N SER A 23 2.69 -7.71 2.92
CA SER A 23 2.28 -8.83 3.76
C SER A 23 2.26 -8.43 5.24
N ALA A 24 3.25 -7.67 5.70
CA ALA A 24 3.28 -7.14 7.06
C ALA A 24 2.10 -6.21 7.33
N ALA A 25 1.67 -5.39 6.36
CA ALA A 25 0.47 -4.58 6.48
C ALA A 25 -0.80 -5.44 6.63
N VAL A 26 -0.94 -6.50 5.82
CA VAL A 26 -2.06 -7.45 5.93
C VAL A 26 -2.08 -8.14 7.29
N LEU A 27 -0.94 -8.66 7.74
CA LEU A 27 -0.84 -9.37 9.02
C LEU A 27 -1.10 -8.42 10.19
N SER A 28 -0.55 -7.20 10.14
CA SER A 28 -0.77 -6.19 11.19
C SER A 28 -2.22 -5.75 11.26
N GLY A 29 -2.85 -5.51 10.10
CA GLY A 29 -4.28 -5.20 10.01
C GLY A 29 -5.15 -6.36 10.51
N GLY A 30 -4.85 -7.59 10.09
CA GLY A 30 -5.60 -8.77 10.46
C GLY A 30 -5.53 -9.05 11.96
N ALA A 31 -4.31 -9.02 12.53
CA ALA A 31 -4.13 -9.19 13.96
C ALA A 31 -4.79 -8.05 14.76
N GLY A 32 -4.70 -6.82 14.26
CA GLY A 32 -5.40 -5.67 14.84
C GLY A 32 -6.91 -5.86 14.89
N LEU A 33 -7.53 -6.33 13.79
CA LEU A 33 -8.98 -6.59 13.75
C LEU A 33 -9.42 -7.70 14.71
N LEU A 34 -8.63 -8.77 14.84
CA LEU A 34 -8.97 -9.91 15.69
C LEU A 34 -8.78 -9.63 17.19
N ALA A 35 -7.94 -8.65 17.54
CA ALA A 35 -7.48 -8.47 18.92
C ALA A 35 -7.25 -6.98 19.29
N GLN A 36 -8.15 -6.08 18.85
CA GLN A 36 -8.00 -4.61 18.91
C GLN A 36 -7.48 -4.08 20.25
N ALA A 37 -8.12 -4.47 21.37
CA ALA A 37 -7.77 -3.95 22.70
C ALA A 37 -6.48 -4.56 23.29
N SER A 38 -6.12 -5.78 22.88
CA SER A 38 -5.01 -6.54 23.47
C SER A 38 -3.68 -6.38 22.72
N TRP A 39 -3.71 -6.10 21.42
CA TRP A 39 -2.50 -6.12 20.59
C TRP A 39 -1.83 -4.75 20.43
N SER A 40 -2.60 -3.66 20.43
CA SER A 40 -2.01 -2.32 20.34
C SER A 40 -2.78 -1.30 21.17
N PRO A 41 -2.51 -1.24 22.48
CA PRO A 41 -3.05 -0.19 23.34
C PRO A 41 -2.74 1.20 22.79
N ALA A 42 -1.61 1.38 22.11
CA ALA A 42 -1.23 2.66 21.52
C ALA A 42 -2.22 3.14 20.44
N VAL A 43 -2.63 2.27 19.51
CA VAL A 43 -3.60 2.64 18.47
C VAL A 43 -4.99 2.85 19.06
N ALA A 44 -5.42 1.94 19.96
CA ALA A 44 -6.73 2.04 20.62
C ALA A 44 -6.87 3.29 21.49
N ASN A 45 -5.80 3.72 22.16
CA ASN A 45 -5.82 4.93 23.00
C ASN A 45 -5.66 6.24 22.20
N THR A 46 -5.28 6.16 20.92
CA THR A 46 -5.01 7.36 20.09
C THR A 46 -6.13 7.63 19.10
N LEU A 47 -6.72 6.58 18.52
CA LEU A 47 -7.81 6.72 17.57
C LEU A 47 -9.17 6.67 18.29
N PRO A 48 -10.16 7.47 17.85
CA PRO A 48 -11.55 7.26 18.21
C PRO A 48 -12.00 5.83 17.90
N ASP A 49 -12.88 5.26 18.73
CA ASP A 49 -13.32 3.85 18.64
C ASP A 49 -13.79 3.44 17.24
N GLY A 50 -14.48 4.33 16.53
CA GLY A 50 -14.96 4.07 15.16
C GLY A 50 -13.85 4.03 14.10
N LEU A 51 -12.70 4.66 14.34
CA LEU A 51 -11.58 4.73 13.39
C LEU A 51 -10.58 3.57 13.54
N VAL A 52 -10.54 2.89 14.69
CA VAL A 52 -9.72 1.70 14.91
C VAL A 52 -10.04 0.58 13.89
N PRO A 53 -11.30 0.14 13.70
CA PRO A 53 -11.61 -0.89 12.71
C PRO A 53 -11.41 -0.39 11.27
N VAL A 54 -11.62 0.91 11.01
CA VAL A 54 -11.36 1.51 9.69
C VAL A 54 -9.87 1.45 9.35
N TRP A 55 -8.99 1.76 10.32
CA TRP A 55 -7.55 1.69 10.15
C TRP A 55 -7.08 0.26 9.85
N TYR A 56 -7.42 -0.69 10.73
CA TYR A 56 -6.98 -2.07 10.54
C TYR A 56 -7.63 -2.74 9.34
N GLY A 57 -8.91 -2.47 9.08
CA GLY A 57 -9.62 -2.93 7.87
C GLY A 57 -9.01 -2.35 6.60
N GLY A 58 -8.63 -1.08 6.62
CA GLY A 58 -7.92 -0.42 5.52
C GLY A 58 -6.56 -1.04 5.21
N LEU A 59 -5.79 -1.38 6.24
CA LEU A 59 -4.52 -2.10 6.09
C LEU A 59 -4.70 -3.49 5.47
N VAL A 60 -5.69 -4.27 5.94
CA VAL A 60 -5.99 -5.59 5.37
C VAL A 60 -6.44 -5.45 3.92
N LEU A 61 -7.42 -4.60 3.65
CA LEU A 61 -8.00 -4.45 2.32
C LEU A 61 -6.95 -3.94 1.32
N GLY A 62 -6.29 -2.82 1.62
CA GLY A 62 -5.27 -2.25 0.75
C GLY A 62 -4.06 -3.18 0.60
N GLY A 63 -3.65 -3.85 1.68
CA GLY A 63 -2.56 -4.82 1.68
C GLY A 63 -2.87 -6.03 0.80
N VAL A 64 -4.03 -6.66 0.96
CA VAL A 64 -4.45 -7.83 0.17
C VAL A 64 -4.55 -7.46 -1.31
N VAL A 65 -5.20 -6.34 -1.64
CA VAL A 65 -5.29 -5.86 -3.03
C VAL A 65 -3.89 -5.64 -3.62
N SER A 66 -2.99 -5.02 -2.87
CA SER A 66 -1.61 -4.80 -3.33
C SER A 66 -0.83 -6.10 -3.52
N VAL A 67 -0.90 -7.04 -2.57
CA VAL A 67 -0.24 -8.36 -2.67
C VAL A 67 -0.77 -9.13 -3.88
N VAL A 68 -2.09 -9.19 -4.06
CA VAL A 68 -2.71 -9.81 -5.23
C VAL A 68 -2.20 -9.15 -6.51
N GLY A 69 -2.16 -7.81 -6.55
CA GLY A 69 -1.58 -7.04 -7.65
C GLY A 69 -0.16 -7.49 -8.00
N VAL A 70 0.73 -7.60 -6.99
CA VAL A 70 2.12 -8.03 -7.19
C VAL A 70 2.22 -9.48 -7.68
N LEU A 71 1.34 -10.38 -7.21
CA LEU A 71 1.35 -11.81 -7.58
C LEU A 71 0.80 -12.08 -8.99
N LEU A 72 -0.12 -11.24 -9.48
CA LEU A 72 -0.63 -11.31 -10.85
C LEU A 72 0.46 -10.98 -11.89
N ASN A 73 0.21 -11.31 -13.16
CA ASN A 73 1.09 -10.97 -14.29
C ASN A 73 0.39 -9.99 -15.26
N GLY A 74 1.18 -9.28 -16.07
CA GLY A 74 0.65 -8.41 -17.12
C GLY A 74 0.36 -6.97 -16.66
N LEU A 75 -0.35 -6.21 -17.50
CA LEU A 75 -0.77 -4.83 -17.19
C LEU A 75 -1.80 -4.77 -16.07
N VAL A 76 -2.65 -5.80 -15.96
CA VAL A 76 -3.67 -5.90 -14.91
C VAL A 76 -3.03 -5.91 -13.52
N SER A 77 -1.93 -6.65 -13.35
CA SER A 77 -1.14 -6.68 -12.12
C SER A 77 -0.75 -5.28 -11.64
N LEU A 78 -0.20 -4.46 -12.53
CA LEU A 78 0.22 -3.09 -12.24
C LEU A 78 -0.96 -2.19 -11.85
N LEU A 79 -2.12 -2.36 -12.48
CA LEU A 79 -3.33 -1.59 -12.15
C LEU A 79 -3.89 -1.99 -10.78
N VAL A 80 -3.97 -3.29 -10.49
CA VAL A 80 -4.45 -3.80 -9.19
C VAL A 80 -3.52 -3.36 -8.06
N GLU A 81 -2.21 -3.50 -8.25
CA GLU A 81 -1.20 -3.03 -7.29
C GLU A 81 -1.36 -1.53 -7.01
N ARG A 82 -1.56 -0.73 -8.05
CA ARG A 82 -1.76 0.72 -7.94
C ARG A 82 -3.01 1.10 -7.14
N VAL A 83 -4.12 0.37 -7.31
CA VAL A 83 -5.34 0.58 -6.52
C VAL A 83 -5.08 0.26 -5.05
N GLY A 84 -4.44 -0.89 -4.77
CA GLY A 84 -4.10 -1.27 -3.40
C GLY A 84 -3.18 -0.26 -2.70
N LEU A 85 -2.15 0.23 -3.40
CA LEU A 85 -1.24 1.25 -2.87
C LEU A 85 -1.93 2.60 -2.63
N THR A 86 -2.93 2.94 -3.44
CA THR A 86 -3.72 4.16 -3.25
C THR A 86 -4.60 4.04 -2.00
N LEU A 87 -5.20 2.87 -1.78
CA LEU A 87 -5.95 2.59 -0.55
C LEU A 87 -5.04 2.65 0.67
N LEU A 88 -3.92 1.93 0.66
CA LEU A 88 -2.95 1.93 1.77
C LEU A 88 -2.42 3.33 2.06
N GLY A 89 -1.98 4.06 1.03
CA GLY A 89 -1.49 5.43 1.17
C GLY A 89 -2.56 6.37 1.71
N GLY A 90 -3.80 6.26 1.23
CA GLY A 90 -4.93 7.05 1.72
C GLY A 90 -5.23 6.81 3.20
N PHE A 91 -5.33 5.54 3.62
CA PHE A 91 -5.52 5.20 5.03
C PHE A 91 -4.33 5.62 5.90
N ALA A 92 -3.10 5.49 5.40
CA ALA A 92 -1.90 5.94 6.12
C ALA A 92 -1.89 7.45 6.34
N VAL A 93 -2.27 8.24 5.32
CA VAL A 93 -2.41 9.69 5.45
C VAL A 93 -3.51 10.03 6.45
N LEU A 94 -4.68 9.38 6.37
CA LEU A 94 -5.77 9.57 7.33
C LEU A 94 -5.30 9.29 8.77
N TYR A 95 -4.61 8.18 9.00
CA TYR A 95 -4.07 7.82 10.31
C TYR A 95 -3.10 8.87 10.82
N VAL A 96 -2.13 9.29 10.00
CA VAL A 96 -1.15 10.33 10.37
C VAL A 96 -1.86 11.62 10.75
N SER A 97 -2.86 12.05 9.97
CA SER A 97 -3.64 13.24 10.27
C SER A 97 -4.35 13.13 11.62
N VAL A 98 -5.04 12.03 11.88
CA VAL A 98 -5.77 11.83 13.14
C VAL A 98 -4.82 11.76 14.32
N VAL A 99 -3.72 11.01 14.23
CA VAL A 99 -2.72 10.91 15.31
C VAL A 99 -2.12 12.27 15.65
N LEU A 100 -1.80 13.09 14.66
CA LEU A 100 -1.23 14.42 14.90
C LEU A 100 -2.25 15.39 15.52
N VAL A 101 -3.54 15.24 15.19
CA VAL A 101 -4.63 16.05 15.78
C VAL A 101 -4.92 15.61 17.23
N GLU A 102 -5.07 14.31 17.47
CA GLU A 102 -5.54 13.77 18.76
C GLU A 102 -4.40 13.64 19.79
N ALA A 103 -3.23 13.12 19.40
CA ALA A 103 -2.10 12.90 20.31
C ALA A 103 -1.07 14.04 20.32
N GLY A 104 -1.16 14.98 19.38
CA GLY A 104 -0.21 16.08 19.24
C GLY A 104 1.23 15.59 19.16
N TRP A 105 2.13 16.21 19.94
CA TRP A 105 3.57 15.87 19.91
C TRP A 105 3.87 14.43 20.33
N ARG A 106 3.03 13.82 21.18
CA ARG A 106 3.20 12.44 21.66
C ARG A 106 2.99 11.42 20.53
N GLY A 107 2.21 11.81 19.52
CA GLY A 107 1.95 11.02 18.32
C GLY A 107 3.01 11.16 17.21
N THR A 108 4.04 12.01 17.39
CA THR A 108 4.98 12.34 16.31
C THR A 108 5.75 11.11 15.80
N LEU A 109 6.22 10.25 16.69
CA LEU A 109 6.99 9.07 16.30
C LEU A 109 6.17 8.07 15.44
N PRO A 110 4.97 7.62 15.88
CA PRO A 110 4.15 6.75 15.03
C PRO A 110 3.68 7.47 13.76
N ALA A 111 3.39 8.78 13.82
CA ALA A 111 3.03 9.56 12.64
C ALA A 111 4.17 9.62 11.61
N LEU A 112 5.43 9.81 12.04
CA LEU A 112 6.59 9.79 11.14
C LEU A 112 6.79 8.41 10.50
N PHE A 113 6.64 7.34 11.28
CA PHE A 113 6.79 5.98 10.77
C PHE A 113 5.73 5.63 9.71
N VAL A 114 4.45 5.88 10.03
CA VAL A 114 3.34 5.64 9.08
C VAL A 114 3.39 6.62 7.91
N GLY A 115 3.84 7.86 8.14
CA GLY A 115 4.06 8.85 7.09
C GLY A 115 5.14 8.41 6.10
N ALA A 116 6.26 7.85 6.57
CA ALA A 116 7.29 7.27 5.71
C ALA A 116 6.73 6.10 4.88
N PHE A 117 5.89 5.25 5.49
CA PHE A 117 5.18 4.19 4.76
C PHE A 117 4.24 4.73 3.68
N ALA A 118 3.49 5.80 3.97
CA ALA A 118 2.65 6.48 2.98
C ALA A 118 3.48 7.03 1.81
N MET A 119 4.62 7.66 2.11
CA MET A 119 5.55 8.17 1.09
C MET A 119 6.14 7.05 0.22
N ALA A 120 6.45 5.89 0.82
CA ALA A 120 6.88 4.72 0.07
C ALA A 120 5.79 4.23 -0.90
N CYS A 121 4.52 4.20 -0.45
CA CYS A 121 3.39 3.85 -1.31
C CYS A 121 3.25 4.82 -2.50
N VAL A 122 3.40 6.13 -2.27
CA VAL A 122 3.37 7.15 -3.32
C VAL A 122 4.54 6.98 -4.31
N GLY A 123 5.76 6.77 -3.81
CA GLY A 123 6.93 6.54 -4.65
C GLY A 123 6.75 5.33 -5.57
N ARG A 124 6.18 4.26 -5.04
CA ARG A 124 5.83 3.08 -5.83
C ARG A 124 4.71 3.34 -6.83
N PHE A 125 3.64 4.03 -6.42
CA PHE A 125 2.54 4.43 -7.32
C PHE A 125 3.04 5.24 -8.53
N VAL A 126 3.96 6.18 -8.32
CA VAL A 126 4.57 6.97 -9.40
C VAL A 126 5.42 6.08 -10.32
N THR A 127 6.18 5.14 -9.74
CA THR A 127 7.00 4.19 -10.50
C THR A 127 6.13 3.32 -11.42
N ILE A 128 5.06 2.73 -10.89
CA ILE A 128 4.07 1.97 -11.68
C ILE A 128 3.46 2.84 -12.80
N GLY A 129 3.12 4.09 -12.50
CA GLY A 129 2.58 5.02 -13.49
C GLY A 129 3.54 5.30 -14.64
N ARG A 130 4.85 5.40 -14.36
CA ARG A 130 5.90 5.55 -15.39
C ARG A 130 6.04 4.27 -16.22
N ASP A 131 5.99 3.10 -15.58
CA ASP A 131 6.10 1.81 -16.26
C ASP A 131 4.91 1.54 -17.18
N LEU A 132 3.69 1.89 -16.77
CA LEU A 132 2.50 1.84 -17.62
C LEU A 132 2.62 2.74 -18.86
N LYS A 133 3.12 3.97 -18.69
CA LYS A 133 3.36 4.90 -19.81
C LYS A 133 4.39 4.35 -20.79
N ARG A 134 5.46 3.72 -20.29
CA ARG A 134 6.49 3.07 -21.12
C ARG A 134 5.93 1.88 -21.89
N ALA A 135 5.10 1.06 -21.25
CA ALA A 135 4.44 -0.07 -21.90
C ALA A 135 3.50 0.39 -23.02
N ALA A 136 2.70 1.43 -22.79
CA ALA A 136 1.80 2.00 -23.80
C ALA A 136 2.56 2.61 -25.00
N ALA A 137 3.74 3.19 -24.78
CA ALA A 137 4.58 3.73 -25.85
C ALA A 137 5.29 2.64 -26.68
N ALA A 138 5.50 1.45 -26.11
CA ALA A 138 6.19 0.33 -26.74
C ALA A 138 5.26 -0.62 -27.51
N GLU A 139 3.94 -0.44 -27.42
CA GLU A 139 2.97 -1.20 -28.20
C GLU A 139 2.96 -0.67 -29.64
N PRO A 140 3.53 -1.41 -30.62
CA PRO A 140 3.54 -0.95 -32.00
C PRO A 140 2.08 -0.81 -32.46
N ARG A 141 1.77 0.31 -33.13
CA ARG A 141 0.46 0.53 -33.78
C ARG A 141 0.26 -0.53 -34.86
N SER A 142 -0.16 -1.73 -34.50
CA SER A 142 -0.75 -2.67 -35.43
C SER A 142 -2.13 -2.14 -35.77
N ARG A 143 -2.17 -1.21 -36.73
CA ARG A 143 -3.36 -0.90 -37.53
C ARG A 143 -3.16 -1.54 -38.89
#